data_AF-A0A0H2S3Z8-F1
#
_entry.id   AF-A0A0H2S3Z8-F1
#
_cell.length_a   1.000
_cell.length_b   1.000
_cell.length_c   1.000
_cell.angle_alpha   90.00
_cell.angle_beta   90.00
_cell.angle_gamma   90.00
#
_symmetry.space_group_name_H-M   'P 1'
#
loop_
_entity.id
_entity.type
_entity.pdbx_description
1 polymer ?
#
loop_
_entity_poly.entity_id
_entity_poly.type
_entity_poly.pdbx_seq_one_letter_code
_entity_poly.pdbx_strand_id
1 'polypeptide(L)'
;KAIVIISILAKSTNQQCNAFAVVTGLFLHASRASERVVEMLSHSGMSISSSATNMLIHSLSADAHSKLETLMQTHVASLVYDNFDIKFEVHTPSDRNPETKLVHLTSG
;
A
#
# COMPACT_ATOMS: atom_id res chain seq x y z
N LYS A 1 -1.20 23.89 -21.21
CA LYS A 1 -0.34 22.68 -21.36
C LYS A 1 -0.91 21.48 -20.60
N ALA A 2 -1.09 21.55 -19.28
CA ALA A 2 -1.62 20.44 -18.47
C ALA A 2 -3.00 19.92 -18.93
N ILE A 3 -3.93 20.83 -19.24
CA ILE A 3 -5.28 20.46 -19.72
C ILE A 3 -5.22 19.58 -20.97
N VAL A 4 -4.35 19.92 -21.93
CA VAL A 4 -4.17 19.15 -23.17
C VAL A 4 -3.66 17.74 -22.86
N ILE A 5 -2.69 17.62 -21.95
CA ILE A 5 -2.13 16.33 -21.53
C ILE A 5 -3.21 15.48 -20.87
N ILE A 6 -3.98 16.05 -19.93
CA ILE A 6 -5.07 15.36 -19.24
C ILE A 6 -6.14 14.92 -20.23
N SER A 7 -6.50 15.76 -21.21
CA SER A 7 -7.46 15.39 -22.26
C SER A 7 -6.97 14.22 -23.12
N ILE A 8 -5.67 14.19 -23.45
CA ILE A 8 -5.06 13.07 -24.20
C ILE A 8 -5.12 11.79 -23.35
N LEU A 9 -4.72 11.86 -22.08
CA LEU A 9 -4.73 10.70 -21.19
C LEU A 9 -6.14 10.17 -20.91
N ALA A 10 -7.10 11.06 -20.68
CA ALA A 10 -8.50 10.70 -20.48
C ALA A 10 -9.12 10.06 -21.74
N LYS A 11 -8.75 10.54 -22.93
CA LYS A 11 -9.19 9.95 -24.21
C LYS A 11 -8.34 8.79 -24.70
N SER A 12 -7.22 8.49 -24.04
CA SER A 12 -6.37 7.33 -24.36
C SER A 12 -7.08 6.06 -23.86
N THR A 13 -8.12 5.66 -24.58
CA THR A 13 -8.84 4.42 -24.33
C THR A 13 -8.03 3.26 -24.88
N ASN A 14 -7.34 2.54 -23.99
CA ASN A 14 -6.85 1.20 -24.27
C ASN A 14 -8.01 0.20 -24.08
N GLN A 15 -8.09 -0.80 -24.94
CA GLN A 15 -9.12 -1.84 -24.91
C GLN A 15 -9.14 -2.64 -23.60
N GLN A 16 -8.04 -2.67 -22.84
CA GLN A 16 -7.94 -3.40 -21.58
C GLN A 16 -8.11 -2.53 -20.33
N CYS A 17 -7.45 -1.37 -20.24
CA CYS A 17 -7.60 -0.45 -19.10
C CYS A 17 -6.96 0.91 -19.36
N ASN A 18 -7.63 2.00 -18.98
CA ASN A 18 -7.01 3.34 -18.97
C ASN A 18 -6.30 3.57 -17.62
N ALA A 19 -4.96 3.57 -17.63
CA ALA A 19 -4.15 3.80 -16.44
C ALA A 19 -4.48 5.14 -15.73
N PHE A 20 -4.83 6.19 -16.48
CA PHE A 20 -5.23 7.47 -15.90
C PHE A 20 -6.51 7.35 -15.07
N ALA A 21 -7.53 6.68 -15.60
CA ALA A 21 -8.80 6.46 -14.91
C ALA A 21 -8.61 5.57 -13.66
N VAL A 22 -7.75 4.54 -13.76
CA VAL A 22 -7.39 3.66 -12.64
C VAL A 22 -6.72 4.43 -11.50
N VAL A 23 -5.67 5.20 -11.80
CA VAL A 23 -4.95 5.99 -10.79
C VAL A 23 -5.89 7.02 -10.15
N THR A 24 -6.75 7.65 -10.94
CA THR A 24 -7.74 8.60 -10.45
C THR A 24 -8.76 7.93 -9.52
N GLY A 25 -9.29 6.75 -9.88
CA GLY A 25 -10.21 5.99 -9.03
C GLY A 25 -9.58 5.54 -7.72
N LEU A 26 -8.35 5.02 -7.76
CA LEU A 26 -7.61 4.64 -6.57
C LEU A 26 -7.36 5.83 -5.64
N PHE A 27 -6.99 6.99 -6.20
CA PHE A 27 -6.80 8.22 -5.44
C PHE A 27 -8.08 8.71 -4.76
N LEU A 28 -9.22 8.67 -5.48
CA LEU A 28 -10.52 9.06 -4.92
C LEU A 28 -10.94 8.12 -3.78
N HIS A 29 -10.71 6.82 -3.95
CA HIS A 29 -10.97 5.83 -2.90
C HIS A 29 -10.10 6.07 -1.67
N ALA A 30 -8.79 6.28 -1.85
CA ALA A 30 -7.86 6.60 -0.75
C ALA A 30 -8.24 7.91 -0.02
N SER A 31 -8.78 8.89 -0.76
CA SER A 31 -9.25 10.17 -0.22
C SER A 31 -10.63 10.11 0.44
N ARG A 32 -11.25 8.92 0.51
CA ARG A 32 -12.62 8.72 1.03
C ARG A 32 -13.65 9.61 0.32
N ALA A 33 -13.47 9.82 -0.99
CA ALA A 33 -14.41 10.58 -1.78
C ALA A 33 -15.82 9.94 -1.72
N SER A 34 -16.86 10.76 -1.78
CA SER A 34 -18.23 10.24 -1.82
C SER A 34 -18.43 9.33 -3.03
N GLU A 35 -19.08 8.19 -2.82
CA GLU A 35 -19.36 7.22 -3.88
C GLU A 35 -20.12 7.85 -5.06
N ARG A 36 -20.96 8.85 -4.81
CA ARG A 36 -21.64 9.60 -5.89
C ARG A 36 -20.68 10.36 -6.80
N VAL A 37 -19.61 10.91 -6.24
CA VAL A 37 -18.58 11.62 -7.03
C VAL A 37 -17.75 10.62 -7.84
N VAL A 38 -17.39 9.50 -7.22
CA VAL A 38 -16.67 8.40 -7.90
C VAL A 38 -17.50 7.87 -9.07
N GLU A 39 -18.80 7.63 -8.85
CA GLU A 39 -19.68 7.10 -9.88
C GLU A 39 -20.03 8.12 -10.97
N MET A 40 -20.04 9.41 -10.64
CA MET A 40 -20.17 10.46 -11.65
C MET A 40 -18.92 10.53 -12.54
N LEU A 41 -17.73 10.38 -11.96
CA LEU A 41 -16.46 10.38 -12.69
C LEU A 41 -16.21 9.07 -13.46
N SER A 42 -16.75 7.94 -12.98
CA SER A 42 -16.70 6.67 -13.71
C SER A 42 -17.49 6.76 -15.00
N HIS A 43 -18.72 7.28 -14.93
CA HIS A 43 -19.58 7.50 -16.10
C HIS A 43 -19.02 8.54 -17.08
N SER A 44 -18.24 9.53 -16.61
CA SER A 44 -17.57 10.48 -17.50
C SER A 44 -16.26 9.95 -18.12
N GLY A 45 -15.85 8.73 -17.76
CA GLY A 45 -14.61 8.10 -18.24
C GLY A 45 -13.34 8.67 -17.60
N MET A 46 -13.47 9.49 -16.55
CA MET A 46 -12.34 10.08 -15.82
C MET A 46 -11.84 9.19 -14.68
N SER A 47 -12.65 8.21 -14.26
CA SER A 47 -12.32 7.30 -13.17
C SER A 47 -12.86 5.89 -13.48
N ILE A 48 -12.49 4.93 -12.64
CA ILE A 48 -13.12 3.61 -12.60
C ILE A 48 -14.21 3.60 -11.53
N SER A 49 -15.17 2.68 -11.60
CA SER A 49 -16.24 2.58 -10.61
C SER A 49 -15.70 2.20 -9.23
N SER A 50 -16.52 2.44 -8.19
CA SER A 50 -16.25 2.00 -6.82
C SER A 50 -16.02 0.48 -6.75
N SER A 51 -16.84 -0.29 -7.47
CA SER A 51 -16.71 -1.75 -7.57
C SER A 51 -15.40 -2.19 -8.24
N ALA A 52 -15.02 -1.55 -9.35
CA ALA A 52 -13.76 -1.82 -10.05
C ALA A 52 -12.55 -1.49 -9.18
N THR A 53 -12.63 -0.42 -8.38
CA THR A 53 -11.57 -0.05 -7.43
C THR A 53 -11.40 -1.11 -6.34
N ASN A 54 -12.49 -1.62 -5.76
CA ASN A 54 -12.43 -2.69 -4.76
C ASN A 54 -11.85 -3.99 -5.35
N MET A 55 -12.25 -4.36 -6.56
CA MET A 55 -11.66 -5.52 -7.25
C MET A 55 -10.17 -5.33 -7.49
N LEU A 56 -9.76 -4.13 -7.92
CA LEU A 56 -8.35 -3.81 -8.14
C LEU A 56 -7.54 -3.92 -6.85
N ILE A 57 -8.05 -3.42 -5.72
CA ILE A 57 -7.40 -3.54 -4.41
C ILE A 57 -7.26 -5.01 -4.01
N HIS A 58 -8.32 -5.80 -4.19
CA HIS A 58 -8.31 -7.22 -3.88
C HIS A 58 -7.26 -7.98 -4.73
N SER A 59 -7.28 -7.77 -6.05
CA SER A 59 -6.32 -8.38 -6.98
C SER A 59 -4.88 -7.95 -6.68
N LEU A 60 -4.65 -6.67 -6.39
CA LEU A 60 -3.32 -6.16 -6.06
C LEU A 60 -2.81 -6.73 -4.74
N SER A 61 -3.70 -6.90 -3.76
CA SER A 61 -3.36 -7.52 -2.47
C SER A 61 -3.01 -8.99 -2.63
N ALA A 62 -3.77 -9.74 -3.44
CA ALA A 62 -3.49 -11.14 -3.74
C ALA A 62 -2.14 -11.31 -4.48
N ASP A 63 -1.86 -10.46 -5.47
CA ASP A 63 -0.58 -10.46 -6.18
C ASP A 63 0.60 -10.10 -5.25
N ALA A 64 0.43 -9.09 -4.40
CA ALA A 64 1.43 -8.72 -3.40
C ALA A 64 1.70 -9.87 -2.42
N HIS A 65 0.65 -10.56 -1.97
CA HIS A 65 0.79 -11.72 -1.09
C HIS A 65 1.57 -12.86 -1.76
N SER A 66 1.22 -13.23 -3.00
CA SER A 66 1.93 -14.26 -3.75
C SER A 66 3.40 -13.91 -3.99
N LYS A 67 3.70 -12.64 -4.27
CA LYS A 67 5.08 -12.13 -4.39
C LYS A 67 5.84 -12.21 -3.08
N LEU A 68 5.20 -11.87 -1.96
CA LEU A 68 5.80 -12.00 -0.63
C LEU A 68 6.11 -13.46 -0.30
N GLU A 69 5.19 -14.39 -0.55
CA GLU A 69 5.45 -15.82 -0.35
C GLU A 69 6.68 -16.29 -1.16
N THR A 70 6.76 -15.87 -2.42
CA THR A 70 7.89 -16.22 -3.29
C THR A 70 9.21 -15.62 -2.78
N LEU A 71 9.22 -14.36 -2.34
CA LEU A 71 10.40 -13.70 -1.77
C LEU A 71 10.88 -14.38 -0.48
N MET A 72 9.95 -14.80 0.37
CA MET A 72 10.27 -15.50 1.62
C MET A 72 10.79 -16.92 1.35
N GLN A 73 10.19 -17.65 0.40
CA GLN A 73 10.64 -18.99 -0.01
C GLN A 73 12.04 -18.97 -0.63
N THR A 74 12.39 -17.91 -1.36
CA THR A 74 13.72 -17.74 -1.95
C THR A 74 14.77 -17.23 -0.96
N HIS A 75 14.37 -16.92 0.29
CA HIS A 75 15.23 -16.35 1.34
C HIS A 75 15.98 -15.07 0.92
N VAL A 76 15.43 -14.32 -0.04
CA VAL A 76 16.00 -13.04 -0.50
C VAL A 76 15.52 -11.86 0.37
N ALA A 77 14.48 -12.07 1.17
CA ALA A 77 13.95 -11.10 2.12
C ALA A 77 13.62 -11.76 3.47
N SER A 78 13.73 -11.00 4.56
CA SER A 78 13.24 -11.37 5.88
C SER A 78 12.25 -10.31 6.39
N LEU A 79 11.20 -10.77 7.08
CA LEU A 79 10.28 -9.89 7.77
C LEU A 79 10.81 -9.63 9.18
N VAL A 80 11.09 -8.37 9.49
CA VAL A 80 11.48 -7.96 10.85
C VAL A 80 10.42 -7.02 11.40
N TYR A 81 9.89 -7.34 12.57
CA TYR A 81 8.97 -6.47 13.29
C TYR A 81 9.77 -5.38 13.99
N ASP A 82 9.63 -4.15 13.50
CA ASP A 82 10.32 -2.96 14.02
C ASP A 82 9.81 -2.50 15.41
N ASN A 83 8.60 -2.92 15.79
CA ASN A 83 7.95 -2.47 17.03
C ASN A 83 7.99 -3.49 18.19
N PHE A 84 8.96 -4.42 18.17
CA PHE A 84 9.09 -5.42 19.23
C PHE A 84 10.35 -5.16 20.05
N ASP A 85 10.21 -4.37 21.12
CA ASP A 85 11.28 -4.16 22.10
C ASP A 85 11.18 -5.23 23.19
N ILE A 86 12.25 -6.00 23.38
CA ILE A 86 12.32 -6.99 24.45
C ILE A 86 12.99 -6.34 25.66
N LYS A 87 12.24 -6.26 26.76
CA LYS A 87 12.78 -5.88 28.06
C LYS A 87 13.27 -7.13 28.79
N PHE A 88 14.59 -7.30 28.88
CA PHE A 88 15.16 -8.37 29.70
C PHE A 88 15.25 -7.90 31.16
N GLU A 89 14.47 -8.53 32.05
CA GLU A 89 14.65 -8.36 33.49
C GLU A 89 15.80 -9.27 33.95
N VAL A 90 16.93 -8.66 34.35
CA VAL A 90 18.05 -9.38 34.97
C VAL A 90 17.84 -9.45 36.48
N HIS A 91 17.84 -10.66 37.03
CA HIS A 91 17.58 -10.95 38.46
C HIS A 91 18.67 -10.40 39.41
N THR A 92 19.84 -10.04 38.89
CA THR A 92 20.90 -9.39 39.65
C THR A 92 21.30 -8.08 38.95
N PRO A 93 21.19 -6.93 39.63
CA PRO A 93 21.65 -5.67 39.06
C PRO A 93 23.18 -5.69 39.03
N SER A 94 23.76 -5.88 37.85
CA SER A 94 25.16 -5.58 37.63
C SER A 94 25.34 -4.06 37.79
N ASP A 95 26.36 -3.65 38.53
CA ASP A 95 26.62 -2.27 39.01
C ASP A 95 26.96 -1.24 37.92
N ARG A 96 26.51 -1.46 36.68
CA ARG A 96 26.69 -0.59 35.53
C ARG A 96 25.36 -0.40 34.81
N ASN A 97 24.71 0.70 35.17
CA ASN A 97 23.51 1.29 34.59
C ASN A 97 22.18 0.61 34.96
N PRO A 98 21.33 1.23 35.81
CA PRO A 98 20.06 0.66 36.27
C PRO A 98 18.92 0.76 35.26
N GLU A 99 19.17 1.30 34.06
CA GLU A 99 18.15 1.39 33.01
C GLU A 99 18.09 0.06 32.26
N THR A 100 16.96 -0.63 32.42
CA THR A 100 16.61 -1.89 31.78
C THR A 100 17.00 -1.87 30.31
N LYS A 101 17.91 -2.77 29.91
CA LYS A 101 18.44 -2.83 28.55
C LYS A 101 17.32 -3.23 27.58
N LEU A 102 16.68 -2.24 26.98
CA LEU A 102 15.80 -2.40 25.83
C LEU A 102 16.68 -2.81 24.65
N VAL A 103 16.45 -4.01 24.12
CA VAL A 103 17.12 -4.49 22.91
C VAL A 103 16.12 -4.38 21.78
N HIS A 104 16.44 -3.54 20.81
CA HIS A 104 15.67 -3.39 19.59
C HIS A 104 16.08 -4.48 18.60
N LEU A 105 15.09 -5.23 18.08
CA LEU A 105 15.31 -6.46 17.32
C LEU A 105 16.06 -6.25 15.99
N THR A 106 16.10 -5.03 15.47
CA THR A 106 16.85 -4.68 14.25
C THR A 106 18.29 -4.19 14.53
N SER A 107 18.69 -4.03 15.80
CA SER A 107 20.00 -3.45 16.18
C SER A 107 21.17 -4.44 16.15
N GLY A 108 21.18 -5.35 15.17
CA GLY A 108 22.32 -6.23 14.88
C GLY A 108 23.43 -5.50 14.12
#